data_AF-A0A251NZP5-F1
#
_entry.id   AF-A0A251NZP5-F1
#
_cell.length_a   1.000
_cell.length_b   1.000
_cell.length_c   1.000
_cell.angle_alpha   90.00
_cell.angle_beta   90.00
_cell.angle_gamma   90.00
#
_symmetry.space_group_name_H-M   'P 1'
#
loop_
_entity.id
_entity.type
_entity.pdbx_description
1 polymer ?
#
loop_
_entity_poly.entity_id
_entity_poly.type
_entity_poly.pdbx_seq_one_letter_code
_entity_poly.pdbx_strand_id
1 'polypeptide(L)'
;MVARSFQVHHNDSTYGVDYDTGDGLEVFKIQIFSLTSIPPDEQKLIGVDENRVLSDDSDLVAISEKLRLVSINEEQQEKSTAENDELLKSDEELARMLQYEDLQRQEAARKTVPIEELEEKALVSLAKEGNSTPSKNEQDHAFLLQLLFWFKQSFRWVNAPPCDGCGKETVFHGMADALPSEIRYGASRVEIYRCNFCPIGSRFPRYNDPLKLVETRRGRCGEWANCFTLYCRAFGYESRLILDFTDHVWTECFSQSLGRWMHLDPCEGVYDKPLLYESGWNKKLNYVIGIAKDGVCDVTKRYTRKWHEVISRRNIITEPALSAVLANVTKDCRRGFTSQVLSVLEDRDEKERQELESSLHSTDNASTSLPGRRSGDKEWRKSRLECGSDESCSLSGSSCPVRACVDKHVTEIHNAFLPILSHFVKEKYPKSRAVEVLETLKGILVDLKKSPFKTRRATINSVSQSLVHQLLPSFTELLNALSMSGKADADGRFDISLAGNAVKTSLALPVALDALDDTINNLNICDNFVEDSLCLPLLKLNRIHSGSVLASGEEIPFGIAMSAFDGLRTSKWEEPNGARG
;
A
#
# COMPACT_ATOMS: atom_id res chain seq x y z
N MET A 1 41.69 40.61 -38.55
CA MET A 1 42.16 40.43 -37.16
C MET A 1 41.13 41.07 -36.26
N VAL A 2 40.22 40.26 -35.74
CA VAL A 2 39.26 40.71 -34.73
C VAL A 2 39.74 40.06 -33.44
N ALA A 3 40.63 40.75 -32.74
CA ALA A 3 41.08 40.30 -31.42
C ALA A 3 39.91 40.42 -30.44
N ARG A 4 39.51 39.31 -29.84
CA ARG A 4 38.46 39.24 -28.81
C ARG A 4 39.03 38.73 -27.51
N SER A 5 38.44 39.15 -26.40
CA SER A 5 38.80 38.67 -25.06
C SER A 5 37.71 37.71 -24.56
N PHE A 6 38.10 36.49 -24.21
CA PHE A 6 37.22 35.45 -23.70
C PHE A 6 37.48 35.18 -22.21
N GLN A 7 36.43 34.91 -21.44
CA GLN A 7 36.48 34.42 -20.07
C GLN A 7 36.14 32.93 -20.04
N VAL A 8 37.17 32.09 -19.92
CA VAL A 8 37.03 30.64 -19.84
C VAL A 8 36.94 30.21 -18.38
N HIS A 9 35.81 29.64 -17.99
CA HIS A 9 35.53 29.14 -16.64
C HIS A 9 35.81 27.64 -16.59
N HIS A 10 36.62 27.21 -15.63
CA HIS A 10 36.93 25.80 -15.37
C HIS A 10 37.06 25.57 -13.87
N ASN A 11 36.25 24.67 -13.30
CA ASN A 11 36.09 24.50 -11.86
C ASN A 11 35.78 25.84 -11.15
N ASP A 12 36.49 26.16 -10.07
CA ASP A 12 36.33 27.41 -9.32
C ASP A 12 37.21 28.56 -9.85
N SER A 13 37.77 28.44 -11.07
CA SER A 13 38.72 29.40 -11.65
C SER A 13 38.23 29.97 -12.99
N THR A 14 38.55 31.24 -13.23
CA THR A 14 38.24 31.95 -14.48
C THR A 14 39.53 32.45 -15.12
N TYR A 15 39.71 32.16 -16.40
CA TYR A 15 40.90 32.52 -17.18
C TYR A 15 40.50 33.52 -18.28
N GLY A 16 41.21 34.65 -18.36
CA GLY A 16 41.08 35.61 -19.46
C GLY A 16 41.97 35.20 -20.63
N VAL A 17 41.40 35.11 -21.83
CA VAL A 17 42.11 34.67 -23.04
C VAL A 17 41.85 35.67 -24.16
N ASP A 18 42.87 36.48 -24.46
CA ASP A 18 42.85 37.33 -25.64
C ASP A 18 43.27 36.50 -26.87
N TYR A 19 42.40 36.49 -27.89
CA TYR A 19 42.54 35.61 -29.04
C TYR A 19 42.12 36.29 -30.35
N ASP A 20 42.86 36.04 -31.44
CA ASP A 20 42.45 36.45 -32.78
C ASP A 20 41.54 35.38 -33.39
N THR A 21 40.28 35.75 -33.62
CA THR A 21 39.28 34.81 -34.16
C THR A 21 39.61 34.30 -35.57
N GLY A 22 40.59 34.89 -36.26
CA GLY A 22 41.10 34.43 -37.56
C GLY A 22 41.96 33.15 -37.51
N ASP A 23 42.45 32.76 -36.33
CA ASP A 23 43.38 31.62 -36.17
C ASP A 23 42.66 30.26 -35.98
N GLY A 24 41.33 30.26 -35.94
CA GLY A 24 40.48 29.05 -35.87
C GLY A 24 40.38 28.44 -34.48
N LEU A 25 39.50 27.44 -34.29
CA LEU A 25 39.23 26.86 -32.96
C LEU A 25 40.38 26.00 -32.42
N GLU A 26 41.15 25.36 -33.29
CA GLU A 26 42.25 24.46 -32.88
C GLU A 26 43.39 25.21 -32.18
N VAL A 27 43.78 26.37 -32.69
CA VAL A 27 44.81 27.22 -32.06
C VAL A 27 44.29 27.80 -30.74
N PHE A 28 42.98 28.07 -30.64
CA PHE A 28 42.34 28.52 -29.41
C PHE A 28 42.38 27.46 -28.30
N LYS A 29 42.07 26.20 -28.63
CA LYS A 29 42.18 25.07 -27.68
C LYS A 29 43.62 24.89 -27.19
N ILE A 30 44.63 25.08 -28.05
CA ILE A 30 46.05 25.01 -27.65
C ILE A 30 46.39 26.11 -26.64
N GLN A 31 45.88 27.33 -26.83
CA GLN A 31 46.10 28.42 -25.88
C GLN A 31 45.41 28.14 -24.54
N ILE A 32 44.20 27.56 -24.55
CA ILE A 32 43.50 27.14 -23.33
C ILE A 32 44.27 26.03 -22.61
N PHE A 33 44.85 25.07 -23.33
CA PHE A 33 45.70 24.01 -22.74
C PHE A 33 46.86 24.62 -21.95
N SER A 34 47.49 25.68 -22.46
CA SER A 34 48.59 26.35 -21.75
C SER A 34 48.17 26.97 -20.41
N LEU A 35 46.88 27.24 -20.22
CA LEU A 35 46.32 27.87 -19.01
C LEU A 35 45.68 26.85 -18.06
N THR A 36 45.05 25.79 -18.59
CA THR A 36 44.26 24.82 -17.81
C THR A 36 44.92 23.45 -17.70
N SER A 37 45.98 23.19 -18.48
CA SER A 37 46.64 21.88 -18.60
C SER A 37 45.73 20.74 -19.11
N ILE A 38 44.56 21.04 -19.69
CA ILE A 38 43.68 20.05 -20.33
C ILE A 38 44.04 19.91 -21.81
N PRO A 39 44.44 18.73 -22.31
CA PRO A 39 44.83 18.53 -23.72
C PRO A 39 43.74 18.98 -24.70
N PRO A 40 44.06 19.60 -25.86
CA PRO A 40 43.07 20.11 -26.82
C PRO A 40 42.01 19.10 -27.27
N ASP A 41 42.37 17.83 -27.38
CA ASP A 41 41.51 16.69 -27.72
C ASP A 41 40.55 16.28 -26.59
N GLU A 42 40.83 16.72 -25.36
CA GLU A 42 40.00 16.51 -24.16
C GLU A 42 39.19 17.76 -23.77
N GLN A 43 39.32 18.86 -24.52
CA GLN A 43 38.63 20.12 -24.22
C GLN A 43 37.25 20.21 -24.88
N LYS A 44 36.21 20.38 -24.06
CA LYS A 44 34.86 20.72 -24.51
C LYS A 44 34.50 22.13 -24.04
N LEU A 45 34.36 23.05 -25.00
CA LEU A 45 34.04 24.46 -24.74
C LEU A 45 32.56 24.75 -25.00
N ILE A 46 31.88 25.35 -24.02
CA ILE A 46 30.44 25.64 -24.05
C ILE A 46 30.23 27.14 -23.84
N GLY A 47 29.51 27.81 -24.75
CA GLY A 47 29.12 29.21 -24.54
C GLY A 47 28.11 29.32 -23.41
N VAL A 48 28.39 30.12 -22.38
CA VAL A 48 27.57 30.20 -21.15
C VAL A 48 26.18 30.77 -21.43
N ASP A 49 26.05 31.71 -22.38
CA ASP A 49 24.78 32.36 -22.69
C ASP A 49 23.91 31.55 -23.68
N GLU A 50 24.53 30.70 -24.50
CA GLU A 50 23.86 29.93 -25.57
C GLU A 50 23.72 28.44 -25.27
N ASN A 51 24.42 27.96 -24.23
CA ASN A 51 24.50 26.54 -23.85
C ASN A 51 24.87 25.61 -25.03
N ARG A 52 25.63 26.15 -26.00
CA ARG A 52 26.02 25.49 -27.25
C ARG A 52 27.49 25.09 -27.19
N VAL A 53 27.78 23.85 -27.57
CA VAL A 53 29.15 23.33 -27.70
C VAL A 53 29.78 23.91 -28.95
N LEU A 54 31.00 24.42 -28.81
CA LEU A 54 31.80 24.90 -29.93
C LEU A 54 32.34 23.71 -30.73
N SER A 55 32.10 23.71 -32.03
CA SER A 55 32.69 22.80 -33.02
C SER A 55 33.66 23.55 -33.94
N ASP A 56 34.48 22.84 -34.70
CA ASP A 56 35.51 23.45 -35.56
C ASP A 56 34.93 24.38 -36.65
N ASP A 57 33.63 24.22 -36.97
CA ASP A 57 32.87 25.08 -37.89
C ASP A 57 32.22 26.30 -37.19
N SER A 58 32.44 26.49 -35.89
CA SER A 58 31.82 27.58 -35.13
C SER A 58 32.54 28.90 -35.39
N ASP A 59 31.75 29.93 -35.75
CA ASP A 59 32.28 31.27 -35.97
C ASP A 59 32.65 31.94 -34.64
N LEU A 60 33.94 31.97 -34.31
CA LEU A 60 34.47 32.57 -33.08
C LEU A 60 34.20 34.08 -32.97
N VAL A 61 33.80 34.74 -34.07
CA VAL A 61 33.38 36.14 -34.05
C VAL A 61 31.99 36.30 -33.44
N ALA A 62 31.12 35.30 -33.56
CA ALA A 62 29.71 35.37 -33.16
C ALA A 62 29.41 34.75 -31.77
N ILE A 63 30.37 34.04 -31.17
CA ILE A 63 30.16 33.31 -29.91
C ILE A 63 30.21 34.24 -28.68
N SER A 64 29.61 33.77 -27.57
CA SER A 64 29.67 34.44 -26.27
C SER A 64 31.11 34.59 -25.77
N GLU A 65 31.38 35.72 -25.10
CA GLU A 65 32.66 36.02 -24.47
C GLU A 65 32.89 35.20 -23.20
N LYS A 66 31.84 34.55 -22.67
CA LYS A 66 31.93 33.66 -21.50
C LYS A 66 31.82 32.21 -21.95
N LEU A 67 32.90 31.47 -21.74
CA LEU A 67 32.98 30.06 -22.10
C LEU A 67 33.14 29.23 -20.82
N ARG A 68 32.54 28.04 -20.80
CA ARG A 68 32.79 27.01 -19.80
C ARG A 68 33.59 25.89 -20.46
N LEU A 69 34.74 25.56 -19.88
CA LEU A 69 35.54 24.41 -20.26
C LEU A 69 35.12 23.21 -19.41
N VAL A 70 34.98 22.03 -20.04
CA VAL A 70 34.76 20.74 -19.39
C VAL A 70 35.75 19.75 -19.97
N SER A 71 36.48 19.01 -19.12
CA SER A 71 37.32 17.90 -19.57
C SER A 71 36.46 16.70 -19.93
N ILE A 72 36.67 16.12 -21.11
CA ILE A 72 35.96 14.92 -21.57
C ILE A 72 36.20 13.73 -20.63
N ASN A 73 37.40 13.64 -20.04
CA ASN A 73 37.76 12.60 -19.08
C ASN A 73 37.05 12.80 -17.72
N GLU A 74 36.88 14.03 -17.24
CA GLU A 74 36.14 14.31 -16.01
C GLU A 74 34.64 13.96 -16.17
N GLU A 75 34.04 14.24 -17.34
CA GLU A 75 32.65 13.87 -17.65
C GLU A 75 32.46 12.33 -17.72
N GLN A 76 33.47 11.60 -18.20
CA GLN A 76 33.49 10.13 -18.20
C GLN A 76 33.78 9.55 -16.81
N GLN A 77 34.63 10.20 -16.03
CA GLN A 77 35.00 9.77 -14.68
C GLN A 77 33.85 10.00 -13.70
N GLU A 78 33.18 11.17 -13.73
CA GLU A 78 31.94 11.43 -12.96
C GLU A 78 30.82 10.46 -13.34
N LYS A 79 30.62 10.16 -14.64
CA LYS A 79 29.66 9.14 -15.09
C LYS A 79 30.03 7.75 -14.58
N SER A 80 31.29 7.33 -14.71
CA SER A 80 31.73 6.00 -14.23
C SER A 80 31.67 5.85 -12.71
N THR A 81 31.86 6.95 -11.96
CA THR A 81 31.77 6.95 -10.49
C THR A 81 30.32 6.89 -10.05
N ALA A 82 29.42 7.64 -10.72
CA ALA A 82 27.98 7.57 -10.48
C ALA A 82 27.39 6.22 -10.90
N GLU A 83 27.80 5.64 -12.04
CA GLU A 83 27.44 4.30 -12.49
C GLU A 83 27.87 3.23 -11.47
N ASN A 84 29.10 3.33 -10.93
CA ASN A 84 29.60 2.40 -9.91
C ASN A 84 28.86 2.54 -8.57
N ASP A 85 28.62 3.76 -8.08
CA ASP A 85 27.88 4.01 -6.83
C ASP A 85 26.42 3.54 -6.90
N GLU A 86 25.77 3.61 -8.07
CA GLU A 86 24.40 3.13 -8.25
C GLU A 86 24.32 1.62 -8.44
N LEU A 87 25.31 1.00 -9.08
CA LEU A 87 25.43 -0.45 -9.15
C LEU A 87 25.67 -1.05 -7.74
N LEU A 88 26.51 -0.41 -6.92
CA LEU A 88 26.76 -0.80 -5.53
C LEU A 88 25.49 -0.75 -4.65
N LYS A 89 24.57 0.20 -4.90
CA LYS A 89 23.26 0.22 -4.21
C LYS A 89 22.45 -1.03 -4.53
N SER A 90 22.50 -1.52 -5.77
CA SER A 90 21.75 -2.72 -6.16
C SER A 90 22.26 -3.99 -5.46
N ASP A 91 23.57 -4.09 -5.21
CA ASP A 91 24.17 -5.21 -4.47
C ASP A 91 23.78 -5.20 -2.99
N GLU A 92 23.74 -4.04 -2.35
CA GLU A 92 23.28 -3.91 -0.96
C GLU A 92 21.79 -4.27 -0.82
N GLU A 93 20.95 -3.84 -1.75
CA GLU A 93 19.52 -4.21 -1.76
C GLU A 93 19.32 -5.70 -2.06
N LEU A 94 20.15 -6.29 -2.92
CA LEU A 94 20.14 -7.73 -3.19
C LEU A 94 20.52 -8.53 -1.93
N ALA A 95 21.55 -8.09 -1.19
CA ALA A 95 21.92 -8.68 0.09
C ALA A 95 20.79 -8.57 1.12
N ARG A 96 20.01 -7.47 1.12
CA ARG A 96 18.80 -7.34 1.95
C ARG A 96 17.71 -8.31 1.52
N MET A 97 17.51 -8.51 0.23
CA MET A 97 16.55 -9.48 -0.31
C MET A 97 16.78 -10.89 0.23
N LEU A 98 18.03 -11.31 0.34
CA LEU A 98 18.40 -12.62 0.92
C LEU A 98 18.04 -12.74 2.41
N GLN A 99 17.96 -11.64 3.16
CA GLN A 99 17.55 -11.66 4.57
C GLN A 99 16.07 -12.03 4.73
N TYR A 100 15.22 -11.76 3.72
CA TYR A 100 13.80 -12.14 3.77
C TYR A 100 13.59 -13.65 3.66
N GLU A 101 14.58 -14.40 3.19
CA GLU A 101 14.56 -15.86 3.11
C GLU A 101 14.93 -16.53 4.45
N ASP A 102 15.38 -15.76 5.45
CA ASP A 102 15.70 -16.27 6.77
C ASP A 102 14.43 -16.72 7.53
N LEU A 103 14.41 -17.99 7.93
CA LEU A 103 13.25 -18.61 8.57
C LEU A 103 12.92 -18.00 9.94
N GLN A 104 13.92 -17.55 10.70
CA GLN A 104 13.68 -16.94 12.01
C GLN A 104 13.01 -15.57 11.85
N ARG A 105 13.46 -14.76 10.88
CA ARG A 105 12.82 -13.49 10.54
C ARG A 105 11.38 -13.68 10.05
N GLN A 106 11.16 -14.66 9.18
CA GLN A 106 9.81 -14.96 8.71
C GLN A 106 8.89 -15.44 9.84
N GLU A 107 9.39 -16.29 10.74
CA GLU A 107 8.60 -16.76 11.88
C GLU A 107 8.29 -15.62 12.86
N ALA A 108 9.25 -14.74 13.12
CA ALA A 108 9.04 -13.54 13.93
C ALA A 108 7.95 -12.64 13.33
N ALA A 109 7.97 -12.42 12.00
CA ALA A 109 6.92 -11.68 11.31
C ALA A 109 5.55 -12.37 11.44
N ARG A 110 5.44 -13.68 11.11
CA ARG A 110 4.19 -14.45 11.20
C ARG A 110 3.54 -14.39 12.59
N LYS A 111 4.34 -14.47 13.66
CA LYS A 111 3.86 -14.41 15.06
C LYS A 111 3.15 -13.10 15.40
N THR A 112 3.39 -12.03 14.66
CA THR A 112 2.75 -10.73 14.94
C THR A 112 1.42 -10.53 14.24
N VAL A 113 1.12 -11.33 13.22
CA VAL A 113 -0.08 -11.16 12.40
C VAL A 113 -1.26 -11.92 13.03
N PRO A 114 -2.43 -11.29 13.18
CA PRO A 114 -3.66 -11.99 13.60
C PRO A 114 -4.23 -12.78 12.42
N ILE A 115 -3.61 -13.92 12.09
CA ILE A 115 -3.89 -14.70 10.87
C ILE A 115 -5.38 -15.03 10.74
N GLU A 116 -6.01 -15.55 11.80
CA GLU A 116 -7.43 -15.94 11.75
C GLU A 116 -8.36 -14.73 11.48
N GLU A 117 -8.05 -13.56 12.03
CA GLU A 117 -8.83 -12.34 11.80
C GLU A 117 -8.70 -11.86 10.35
N LEU A 118 -7.49 -11.92 9.78
CA LEU A 118 -7.27 -11.53 8.39
C LEU A 118 -7.86 -12.53 7.39
N GLU A 119 -7.80 -13.83 7.68
CA GLU A 119 -8.48 -14.87 6.92
C GLU A 119 -10.00 -14.65 6.92
N GLU A 120 -10.59 -14.36 8.09
CA GLU A 120 -12.01 -14.03 8.19
C GLU A 120 -12.36 -12.82 7.32
N LYS A 121 -11.60 -11.72 7.43
CA LYS A 121 -11.83 -10.51 6.62
C LYS A 121 -11.70 -10.77 5.13
N ALA A 122 -10.72 -11.56 4.70
CA ALA A 122 -10.48 -11.90 3.31
C ALA A 122 -11.62 -12.73 2.71
N LEU A 123 -12.10 -13.75 3.43
CA LEU A 123 -13.22 -14.56 2.99
C LEU A 123 -14.54 -13.78 2.98
N VAL A 124 -14.74 -12.90 3.96
CA VAL A 124 -15.90 -11.99 4.01
C VAL A 124 -15.87 -11.01 2.84
N SER A 125 -14.73 -10.44 2.46
CA SER A 125 -14.64 -9.55 1.29
C SER A 125 -14.99 -10.28 -0.01
N LEU A 126 -14.47 -11.49 -0.21
CA LEU A 126 -14.79 -12.32 -1.38
C LEU A 126 -16.29 -12.68 -1.44
N ALA A 127 -16.89 -13.02 -0.29
CA ALA A 127 -18.31 -13.32 -0.23
C ALA A 127 -19.19 -12.10 -0.53
N LYS A 128 -18.77 -10.90 -0.11
CA LYS A 128 -19.45 -9.63 -0.46
C LYS A 128 -19.40 -9.33 -1.95
N GLU A 129 -18.36 -9.78 -2.65
CA GLU A 129 -18.25 -9.69 -4.11
C GLU A 129 -19.05 -10.79 -4.84
N GLY A 130 -19.77 -11.64 -4.10
CA GLY A 130 -20.57 -12.74 -4.64
C GLY A 130 -19.82 -14.06 -4.79
N ASN A 131 -18.51 -14.11 -4.49
CA ASN A 131 -17.74 -15.34 -4.55
C ASN A 131 -17.84 -16.13 -3.23
N SER A 132 -18.85 -17.00 -3.15
CA SER A 132 -19.12 -17.83 -1.96
C SER A 132 -18.25 -19.09 -1.87
N THR A 133 -17.54 -19.46 -2.94
CA THR A 133 -16.67 -20.64 -3.01
C THR A 133 -15.36 -20.29 -3.73
N PRO A 134 -14.53 -19.41 -3.13
CA PRO A 134 -13.31 -18.95 -3.78
C PRO A 134 -12.27 -20.04 -3.89
N SER A 135 -11.54 -20.06 -5.00
CA SER A 135 -10.35 -20.90 -5.19
C SER A 135 -9.23 -20.51 -4.22
N LYS A 136 -8.24 -21.39 -4.06
CA LYS A 136 -7.09 -21.12 -3.18
C LYS A 136 -6.33 -19.83 -3.60
N ASN A 137 -6.16 -19.62 -4.90
CA ASN A 137 -5.48 -18.43 -5.43
C ASN A 137 -6.24 -17.13 -5.13
N GLU A 138 -7.57 -17.15 -5.18
CA GLU A 138 -8.41 -15.98 -4.83
C GLU A 138 -8.37 -15.71 -3.32
N GLN A 139 -8.38 -16.77 -2.50
CA GLN A 139 -8.23 -16.63 -1.05
C GLN A 139 -6.87 -16.05 -0.68
N ASP A 140 -5.79 -16.55 -1.29
CA ASP A 140 -4.43 -16.07 -1.04
C ASP A 140 -4.27 -14.63 -1.55
N HIS A 141 -4.90 -14.27 -2.67
CA HIS A 141 -4.95 -12.89 -3.15
C HIS A 141 -5.68 -11.96 -2.16
N ALA A 142 -6.88 -12.33 -1.71
CA ALA A 142 -7.65 -11.54 -0.76
C ALA A 142 -6.92 -11.40 0.59
N PHE A 143 -6.26 -12.46 1.08
CA PHE A 143 -5.45 -12.40 2.29
C PHE A 143 -4.29 -11.41 2.15
N LEU A 144 -3.61 -11.38 1.00
CA LEU A 144 -2.52 -10.43 0.75
C LEU A 144 -3.01 -8.97 0.84
N LEU A 145 -4.21 -8.67 0.36
CA LEU A 145 -4.81 -7.35 0.49
C LEU A 145 -5.14 -7.01 1.95
N GLN A 146 -5.69 -7.97 2.71
CA GLN A 146 -5.93 -7.76 4.15
C GLN A 146 -4.63 -7.58 4.93
N LEU A 147 -3.56 -8.28 4.54
CA LEU A 147 -2.22 -8.12 5.10
C LEU A 147 -1.67 -6.71 4.85
N LEU A 148 -1.85 -6.15 3.64
CA LEU A 148 -1.50 -4.77 3.32
C LEU A 148 -2.22 -3.77 4.23
N PHE A 149 -3.54 -3.92 4.37
CA PHE A 149 -4.35 -3.00 5.19
C PHE A 149 -4.01 -3.12 6.68
N TRP A 150 -3.81 -4.33 7.18
CA TRP A 150 -3.35 -4.57 8.54
C TRP A 150 -1.96 -3.98 8.78
N PHE A 151 -1.03 -4.13 7.84
CA PHE A 151 0.31 -3.56 7.94
C PHE A 151 0.24 -2.04 8.03
N LYS A 152 -0.60 -1.40 7.20
CA LYS A 152 -0.82 0.05 7.23
C LYS A 152 -1.31 0.58 8.57
N GLN A 153 -2.10 -0.21 9.30
CA GLN A 153 -2.62 0.14 10.62
C GLN A 153 -1.64 -0.20 11.75
N SER A 154 -0.82 -1.23 11.57
CA SER A 154 0.09 -1.74 12.61
C SER A 154 1.47 -1.08 12.61
N PHE A 155 1.91 -0.54 11.48
CA PHE A 155 3.19 0.14 11.31
C PHE A 155 3.01 1.67 11.32
N ARG A 156 3.90 2.39 12.00
CA ARG A 156 3.76 3.84 12.23
C ARG A 156 4.69 4.67 11.34
N TRP A 157 4.14 5.72 10.73
CA TRP A 157 4.94 6.69 10.00
C TRP A 157 5.65 7.61 10.98
N VAL A 158 6.95 7.82 10.80
CA VAL A 158 7.74 8.72 11.65
C VAL A 158 8.32 9.82 10.78
N ASN A 159 7.79 11.03 10.94
CA ASN A 159 8.44 12.21 10.39
C ASN A 159 9.50 12.75 11.35
N ALA A 160 9.10 13.03 12.59
CA ALA A 160 9.98 13.31 13.72
C ALA A 160 9.55 12.42 14.90
N PRO A 161 10.48 11.72 15.58
CA PRO A 161 10.15 10.92 16.75
C PRO A 161 9.70 11.82 17.92
N PRO A 162 8.74 11.38 18.75
CA PRO A 162 8.45 12.06 20.01
C PRO A 162 9.65 11.94 20.96
N CYS A 163 9.85 12.94 21.82
CA CYS A 163 10.98 12.98 22.75
C CYS A 163 10.99 11.78 23.69
N ASP A 164 12.15 11.13 23.85
CA ASP A 164 12.30 9.92 24.66
C ASP A 164 12.08 10.19 26.16
N GLY A 165 12.26 11.44 26.60
CA GLY A 165 12.06 11.86 27.99
C GLY A 165 10.63 12.29 28.33
N CYS A 166 10.02 13.14 27.50
CA CYS A 166 8.73 13.78 27.82
C CYS A 166 7.60 13.49 26.83
N GLY A 167 7.85 12.73 25.76
CA GLY A 167 6.86 12.36 24.74
C GLY A 167 6.38 13.49 23.83
N LYS A 168 6.88 14.72 24.01
CA LYS A 168 6.50 15.89 23.20
C LYS A 168 7.22 15.93 21.85
N GLU A 169 6.74 16.81 20.98
CA GLU A 169 7.31 17.04 19.66
C GLU A 169 8.78 17.47 19.72
N THR A 170 9.51 17.07 18.68
CA THR A 170 10.94 17.33 18.53
C THR A 170 11.22 17.94 17.16
N VAL A 171 12.37 18.61 17.04
CA VAL A 171 12.84 19.21 15.79
C VAL A 171 14.15 18.56 15.40
N PHE A 172 14.32 18.30 14.10
CA PHE A 172 15.56 17.74 13.58
C PHE A 172 16.75 18.65 13.94
N HIS A 173 17.79 18.06 14.52
CA HIS A 173 18.98 18.77 14.98
C HIS A 173 20.21 18.45 14.12
N GLY A 174 20.31 17.23 13.59
CA GLY A 174 21.44 16.80 12.76
C GLY A 174 21.57 15.30 12.69
N MET A 175 22.69 14.83 12.14
CA MET A 175 23.06 13.41 12.09
C MET A 175 24.07 13.08 13.18
N ALA A 176 24.08 11.84 13.65
CA ALA A 176 25.12 11.32 14.53
C ALA A 176 25.60 9.95 14.07
N ASP A 177 26.78 9.57 14.56
CA ASP A 177 27.31 8.23 14.37
C ASP A 177 26.40 7.19 15.02
N ALA A 178 26.27 6.06 14.33
CA ALA A 178 25.53 4.91 14.82
C ALA A 178 26.29 4.24 15.99
N LEU A 179 25.57 3.92 17.06
CA LEU A 179 26.10 3.15 18.18
C LEU A 179 26.36 1.71 17.76
N PRO A 180 27.27 0.97 18.42
CA PRO A 180 27.49 -0.45 18.11
C PRO A 180 26.22 -1.31 18.17
N SER A 181 25.28 -0.97 19.05
CA SER A 181 23.96 -1.62 19.14
C SER A 181 23.05 -1.29 17.96
N GLU A 182 23.20 -0.12 17.34
CA GLU A 182 22.42 0.34 16.19
C GLU A 182 22.99 -0.27 14.89
N ILE A 183 24.31 -0.27 14.74
CA ILE A 183 25.04 -0.87 13.61
C ILE A 183 24.72 -2.36 13.47
N ARG A 184 24.58 -3.09 14.59
CA ARG A 184 24.20 -4.51 14.60
C ARG A 184 22.92 -4.79 13.82
N TYR A 185 21.98 -3.84 13.78
CA TYR A 185 20.72 -3.95 13.06
C TYR A 185 20.71 -3.16 11.74
N GLY A 186 21.89 -2.93 11.17
CA GLY A 186 22.06 -2.32 9.85
C GLY A 186 21.76 -0.82 9.81
N ALA A 187 21.76 -0.12 10.95
CA ALA A 187 21.62 1.33 10.95
C ALA A 187 22.95 2.00 10.56
N SER A 188 23.03 2.49 9.32
CA SER A 188 24.18 3.27 8.83
C SER A 188 24.05 4.76 9.12
N ARG A 189 22.82 5.25 9.39
CA ARG A 189 22.51 6.66 9.60
C ARG A 189 21.61 6.82 10.82
N VAL A 190 21.91 7.79 11.67
CA VAL A 190 21.10 8.13 12.84
C VAL A 190 20.77 9.61 12.85
N GLU A 191 19.48 9.89 12.82
CA GLU A 191 18.95 11.26 12.91
C GLU A 191 18.79 11.64 14.38
N ILE A 192 19.23 12.83 14.76
CA ILE A 192 19.11 13.38 16.10
C ILE A 192 18.05 14.46 16.12
N TYR A 193 17.17 14.36 17.11
CA TYR A 193 16.06 15.26 17.31
C TYR A 193 16.17 15.94 18.67
N ARG A 194 16.09 17.28 18.66
CA ARG A 194 16.11 18.10 19.87
C ARG A 194 14.69 18.34 20.35
N CYS A 195 14.46 18.18 21.65
CA CYS A 195 13.19 18.57 22.27
C CYS A 195 13.24 20.04 22.70
N ASN A 196 12.15 20.78 22.45
CA ASN A 196 12.03 22.17 22.88
C ASN A 196 11.67 22.32 24.37
N PHE A 197 11.31 21.21 25.03
CA PHE A 197 10.77 21.22 26.40
C PHE A 197 11.67 20.52 27.43
N CYS A 198 12.66 19.73 27.00
CA CYS A 198 13.58 19.06 27.90
C CYS A 198 14.94 18.81 27.21
N PRO A 199 16.02 18.55 27.97
CA PRO A 199 17.37 18.41 27.40
C PRO A 199 17.64 17.03 26.77
N ILE A 200 16.72 16.06 26.85
CA ILE A 200 16.98 14.66 26.46
C ILE A 200 16.99 14.47 24.93
N GLY A 201 15.99 15.00 24.22
CA GLY A 201 15.85 14.77 22.77
C GLY A 201 15.47 13.33 22.43
N SER A 202 15.73 12.92 21.19
CA SER A 202 15.55 11.54 20.69
C SER A 202 16.56 11.18 19.60
N ARG A 203 16.90 9.90 19.54
CA ARG A 203 17.66 9.31 18.42
C ARG A 203 16.70 8.53 17.51
N PHE A 204 16.90 8.65 16.20
CA PHE A 204 16.15 7.88 15.20
C PHE A 204 17.10 7.16 14.25
N PRO A 205 17.53 5.93 14.61
CA PRO A 205 18.36 5.09 13.74
C PRO A 205 17.53 4.57 12.57
N ARG A 206 18.08 4.68 11.35
CA ARG A 206 17.49 4.15 10.12
C ARG A 206 17.87 2.69 9.96
N TYR A 207 17.13 1.80 10.62
CA TYR A 207 17.41 0.36 10.63
C TYR A 207 17.12 -0.30 9.29
N ASN A 208 18.03 -1.16 8.83
CA ASN A 208 17.85 -1.97 7.63
C ASN A 208 17.58 -3.45 7.92
N ASP A 209 17.81 -3.94 9.16
CA ASP A 209 17.45 -5.32 9.53
C ASP A 209 15.92 -5.46 9.65
N PRO A 210 15.28 -6.28 8.80
CA PRO A 210 13.83 -6.49 8.83
C PRO A 210 13.33 -6.98 10.19
N LEU A 211 14.13 -7.78 10.92
CA LEU A 211 13.77 -8.29 12.24
C LEU A 211 13.61 -7.14 13.25
N LYS A 212 14.49 -6.14 13.17
CA LYS A 212 14.40 -4.96 14.04
C LYS A 212 13.18 -4.12 13.68
N LEU A 213 12.80 -4.07 12.40
CA LEU A 213 11.61 -3.35 11.95
C LEU A 213 10.30 -4.00 12.41
N VAL A 214 10.26 -5.33 12.54
CA VAL A 214 9.13 -6.06 13.15
C VAL A 214 8.95 -5.68 14.63
N GLU A 215 10.06 -5.41 15.33
CA GLU A 215 10.07 -4.95 16.74
C GLU A 215 9.67 -3.47 16.85
N THR A 216 10.31 -2.57 16.09
CA THR A 216 10.13 -1.12 16.23
C THR A 216 8.80 -0.63 15.64
N ARG A 217 8.28 -1.33 14.62
CA ARG A 217 7.02 -1.05 13.89
C ARG A 217 6.86 0.40 13.49
N ARG A 218 7.95 1.07 13.13
CA ARG A 218 7.94 2.49 12.79
C ARG A 218 9.06 2.85 11.81
N GLY A 219 8.81 3.85 10.97
CA GLY A 219 9.79 4.28 9.96
C GLY A 219 9.21 5.18 8.88
N ARG A 220 9.95 5.32 7.77
CA ARG A 220 9.52 5.99 6.52
C ARG A 220 9.46 4.97 5.38
N CYS A 221 9.27 5.41 4.13
CA CYS A 221 9.05 4.52 2.99
C CYS A 221 10.04 3.35 2.89
N GLY A 222 11.33 3.61 3.13
CA GLY A 222 12.39 2.59 3.25
C GLY A 222 12.04 1.44 4.19
N GLU A 223 11.85 1.76 5.48
CA GLU A 223 11.53 0.77 6.51
C GLU A 223 10.17 0.11 6.30
N TRP A 224 9.20 0.85 5.78
CA TRP A 224 7.87 0.35 5.48
C TRP A 224 7.91 -0.73 4.38
N ALA A 225 8.54 -0.44 3.23
CA ALA A 225 8.66 -1.39 2.13
C ALA A 225 9.53 -2.59 2.49
N ASN A 226 10.65 -2.35 3.20
CA ASN A 226 11.53 -3.41 3.68
C ASN A 226 10.77 -4.40 4.58
N CYS A 227 10.12 -3.88 5.64
CA CYS A 227 9.39 -4.72 6.59
C CYS A 227 8.18 -5.41 5.93
N PHE A 228 7.40 -4.70 5.10
CA PHE A 228 6.26 -5.30 4.41
C PHE A 228 6.68 -6.42 3.44
N THR A 229 7.79 -6.24 2.73
CA THR A 229 8.32 -7.28 1.83
C THR A 229 8.70 -8.54 2.62
N LEU A 230 9.26 -8.41 3.83
CA LEU A 230 9.46 -9.55 4.74
C LEU A 230 8.13 -10.23 5.06
N TYR A 231 7.06 -9.49 5.39
CA TYR A 231 5.75 -10.09 5.65
C TYR A 231 5.25 -10.87 4.43
N CYS A 232 5.31 -10.31 3.23
CA CYS A 232 4.90 -11.02 2.02
C CYS A 232 5.69 -12.33 1.83
N ARG A 233 7.02 -12.29 1.97
CA ARG A 233 7.86 -13.50 1.90
C ARG A 233 7.55 -14.50 3.01
N ALA A 234 7.25 -14.04 4.21
CA ALA A 234 6.91 -14.88 5.36
C ALA A 234 5.59 -15.64 5.18
N PHE A 235 4.65 -15.12 4.38
CA PHE A 235 3.42 -15.83 4.00
C PHE A 235 3.54 -16.59 2.67
N GLY A 236 4.75 -16.69 2.12
CA GLY A 236 5.03 -17.49 0.92
C GLY A 236 4.75 -16.79 -0.41
N TYR A 237 4.37 -15.51 -0.39
CA TYR A 237 4.18 -14.74 -1.63
C TYR A 237 5.50 -14.51 -2.33
N GLU A 238 5.53 -14.69 -3.65
CA GLU A 238 6.66 -14.26 -4.46
C GLU A 238 6.66 -12.73 -4.50
N SER A 239 7.74 -12.12 -4.02
CA SER A 239 7.78 -10.68 -3.77
C SER A 239 9.07 -10.05 -4.28
N ARG A 240 8.94 -8.82 -4.77
CA ARG A 240 10.05 -7.95 -5.15
C ARG A 240 10.04 -6.71 -4.28
N LEU A 241 11.23 -6.25 -3.88
CA LEU A 241 11.44 -4.91 -3.39
C LEU A 241 11.67 -4.02 -4.60
N ILE A 242 10.86 -2.97 -4.75
CA ILE A 242 10.96 -2.05 -5.87
C ILE A 242 11.71 -0.81 -5.44
N LEU A 243 12.78 -0.49 -6.17
CA LEU A 243 13.62 0.68 -5.97
C LEU A 243 13.35 1.70 -7.09
N ASP A 244 12.74 2.82 -6.73
CA ASP A 244 12.61 4.00 -7.58
C ASP A 244 13.73 4.99 -7.25
N PHE A 245 14.54 5.31 -8.24
CA PHE A 245 15.73 6.15 -8.10
C PHE A 245 15.36 7.61 -7.79
N THR A 246 14.09 7.97 -7.85
CA THR A 246 13.54 9.26 -7.40
C THR A 246 13.10 9.26 -5.92
N ASP A 247 13.82 8.52 -5.08
CA ASP A 247 13.70 8.50 -3.62
C ASP A 247 12.34 7.94 -3.14
N HIS A 248 11.96 6.77 -3.65
CA HIS A 248 10.83 6.00 -3.11
C HIS A 248 11.07 4.49 -3.28
N VAL A 249 10.41 3.70 -2.43
CA VAL A 249 10.47 2.24 -2.49
C VAL A 249 9.12 1.64 -2.13
N TRP A 250 8.80 0.50 -2.71
CA TRP A 250 7.56 -0.25 -2.44
C TRP A 250 7.75 -1.74 -2.74
N THR A 251 6.65 -2.49 -2.77
CA THR A 251 6.68 -3.95 -2.96
C THR A 251 5.87 -4.35 -4.19
N GLU A 252 6.30 -5.38 -4.91
CA GLU A 252 5.43 -6.11 -5.83
C GLU A 252 5.25 -7.54 -5.34
N CYS A 253 4.08 -8.12 -5.58
CA CYS A 253 3.85 -9.54 -5.36
C CYS A 253 3.24 -10.18 -6.61
N PHE A 254 3.67 -11.40 -6.93
CA PHE A 254 3.07 -12.16 -8.03
C PHE A 254 1.70 -12.70 -7.60
N SER A 255 0.64 -12.26 -8.27
CA SER A 255 -0.72 -12.71 -7.99
C SER A 255 -1.06 -13.90 -8.88
N GLN A 256 -1.15 -15.09 -8.29
CA GLN A 256 -1.54 -16.31 -9.01
C GLN A 256 -2.97 -16.22 -9.59
N SER A 257 -3.84 -15.42 -8.97
CA SER A 257 -5.19 -15.16 -9.47
C SER A 257 -5.22 -14.26 -10.70
N LEU A 258 -4.27 -13.33 -10.82
CA LEU A 258 -4.18 -12.41 -11.97
C LEU A 258 -3.18 -12.89 -13.04
N GLY A 259 -2.29 -13.82 -12.69
CA GLY A 259 -1.23 -14.31 -13.57
C GLY A 259 -0.11 -13.30 -13.84
N ARG A 260 0.00 -12.24 -13.03
CA ARG A 260 0.99 -11.16 -13.19
C ARG A 260 1.47 -10.59 -11.86
N TRP A 261 2.53 -9.80 -11.93
CA TRP A 261 3.00 -8.99 -10.81
C TRP A 261 2.02 -7.85 -10.51
N MET A 262 1.76 -7.66 -9.22
CA MET A 262 0.85 -6.66 -8.71
C MET A 262 1.61 -5.68 -7.84
N HIS A 263 1.43 -4.39 -8.13
CA HIS A 263 1.96 -3.28 -7.35
C HIS A 263 1.33 -3.23 -5.95
N LEU A 264 2.13 -3.03 -4.91
CA LEU A 264 1.71 -2.83 -3.52
C LEU A 264 2.52 -1.71 -2.86
N ASP A 265 1.85 -0.62 -2.48
CA ASP A 265 2.44 0.44 -1.67
C ASP A 265 1.94 0.34 -0.22
N PRO A 266 2.74 -0.19 0.73
CA PRO A 266 2.35 -0.30 2.13
C PRO A 266 2.24 1.06 2.82
N CYS A 267 2.96 2.08 2.36
CA CYS A 267 2.89 3.43 2.95
C CYS A 267 1.55 4.09 2.65
N GLU A 268 0.99 3.84 1.48
CA GLU A 268 -0.30 4.42 1.08
C GLU A 268 -1.49 3.48 1.33
N GLY A 269 -1.22 2.17 1.55
CA GLY A 269 -2.27 1.15 1.63
C GLY A 269 -2.95 0.94 0.28
N VAL A 270 -2.20 1.10 -0.82
CA VAL A 270 -2.68 1.03 -2.20
C VAL A 270 -2.15 -0.23 -2.85
N TYR A 271 -2.99 -0.88 -3.64
CA TYR A 271 -2.63 -2.05 -4.45
C TYR A 271 -3.07 -1.84 -5.89
N ASP A 272 -2.32 -2.44 -6.81
CA ASP A 272 -2.59 -2.51 -8.25
C ASP A 272 -2.86 -1.16 -8.96
N LYS A 273 -2.26 -0.08 -8.44
CA LYS A 273 -2.28 1.27 -9.06
C LYS A 273 -0.87 1.76 -9.41
N PRO A 274 -0.18 1.17 -10.39
CA PRO A 274 1.20 1.55 -10.69
C PRO A 274 1.36 3.01 -11.15
N LEU A 275 0.34 3.62 -11.75
CA LEU A 275 0.39 5.03 -12.17
C LEU A 275 0.22 6.03 -11.00
N LEU A 276 0.13 5.57 -9.75
CA LEU A 276 0.03 6.43 -8.57
C LEU A 276 1.16 7.48 -8.52
N TYR A 277 2.37 7.08 -8.89
CA TYR A 277 3.54 7.94 -8.78
C TYR A 277 3.64 8.97 -9.91
N GLU A 278 3.54 8.53 -11.17
CA GLU A 278 3.62 9.45 -12.32
C GLU A 278 2.36 10.33 -12.41
N SER A 279 1.17 9.76 -12.30
CA SER A 279 -0.08 10.51 -12.52
C SER A 279 -0.66 11.10 -11.23
N GLY A 280 -0.60 10.38 -10.10
CA GLY A 280 -1.13 10.87 -8.83
C GLY A 280 -0.21 11.89 -8.14
N TRP A 281 1.08 11.59 -8.07
CA TRP A 281 2.08 12.43 -7.39
C TRP A 281 2.85 13.35 -8.34
N ASN A 282 2.64 13.21 -9.65
CA ASN A 282 3.38 13.96 -10.68
C ASN A 282 4.91 13.75 -10.59
N LYS A 283 5.35 12.55 -10.16
CA LYS A 283 6.78 12.22 -10.09
C LYS A 283 7.35 12.09 -11.49
N LYS A 284 8.55 12.67 -11.68
CA LYS A 284 9.35 12.53 -12.90
C LYS A 284 10.25 11.31 -12.81
N LEU A 285 9.69 10.13 -13.01
CA LEU A 285 10.39 8.85 -12.91
C LEU A 285 11.55 8.72 -13.92
N ASN A 286 12.58 7.96 -13.57
CA ASN A 286 13.72 7.59 -14.42
C ASN A 286 13.97 6.06 -14.43
N TYR A 287 14.39 5.47 -13.31
CA TYR A 287 14.69 4.05 -13.16
C TYR A 287 13.87 3.48 -12.01
N VAL A 288 13.14 2.41 -12.28
CA VAL A 288 12.40 1.63 -11.30
C VAL A 288 12.78 0.16 -11.45
N ILE A 289 13.56 -0.33 -10.50
CA ILE A 289 14.16 -1.67 -10.55
C ILE A 289 13.49 -2.56 -9.50
N GLY A 290 12.96 -3.70 -9.94
CA GLY A 290 12.44 -4.74 -9.07
C GLY A 290 13.51 -5.75 -8.72
N ILE A 291 13.71 -5.99 -7.42
CA ILE A 291 14.74 -6.89 -6.88
C ILE A 291 14.04 -8.03 -6.16
N ALA A 292 14.29 -9.28 -6.55
CA ALA A 292 13.79 -10.48 -5.90
C ALA A 292 14.88 -11.53 -5.73
N LYS A 293 14.56 -12.61 -4.99
CA LYS A 293 15.46 -13.75 -4.78
C LYS A 293 15.89 -14.44 -6.08
N ASP A 294 15.06 -14.36 -7.13
CA ASP A 294 15.24 -15.04 -8.41
C ASP A 294 15.77 -14.10 -9.50
N GLY A 295 16.06 -12.83 -9.19
CA GLY A 295 16.68 -11.91 -10.13
C GLY A 295 16.29 -10.45 -9.94
N VAL A 296 16.76 -9.64 -10.88
CA VAL A 296 16.48 -8.20 -10.95
C VAL A 296 15.87 -7.86 -12.31
N CYS A 297 14.89 -6.96 -12.32
CA CYS A 297 14.16 -6.61 -13.53
C CYS A 297 13.90 -5.10 -13.58
N ASP A 298 14.02 -4.51 -14.76
CA ASP A 298 13.56 -3.14 -14.99
C ASP A 298 12.04 -3.15 -15.19
N VAL A 299 11.32 -2.65 -14.18
CA VAL A 299 9.85 -2.58 -14.18
C VAL A 299 9.36 -1.16 -14.47
N THR A 300 10.24 -0.23 -14.88
CA THR A 300 9.92 1.19 -15.10
C THR A 300 8.68 1.39 -15.97
N LYS A 301 8.57 0.61 -17.06
CA LYS A 301 7.45 0.66 -18.01
C LYS A 301 6.08 0.42 -17.38
N ARG A 302 5.99 -0.31 -16.26
CA ARG A 302 4.74 -0.51 -15.53
C ARG A 302 4.21 0.79 -14.94
N TYR A 303 5.12 1.65 -14.47
CA TYR A 303 4.85 2.84 -13.66
C TYR A 303 4.78 4.14 -14.47
N THR A 304 4.88 4.06 -15.79
CA THR A 304 4.83 5.22 -16.70
C THR A 304 3.92 4.96 -17.90
N ARG A 305 3.26 6.00 -18.40
CA ARG A 305 2.68 6.06 -19.75
C ARG A 305 3.41 7.05 -20.64
N LYS A 306 4.32 7.85 -20.07
CA LYS A 306 5.14 8.84 -20.75
C LYS A 306 6.56 8.32 -20.97
N TRP A 307 6.68 7.14 -21.58
CA TRP A 307 7.98 6.46 -21.79
C TRP A 307 9.00 7.35 -22.51
N HIS A 308 8.54 8.13 -23.49
CA HIS A 308 9.38 9.10 -24.22
C HIS A 308 9.94 10.24 -23.34
N GLU A 309 9.28 10.59 -22.23
CA GLU A 309 9.84 11.55 -21.27
C GLU A 309 10.74 10.86 -20.25
N VAL A 310 10.45 9.60 -19.89
CA VAL A 310 11.28 8.82 -18.97
C VAL A 310 12.63 8.52 -19.60
N ILE A 311 12.65 8.12 -20.87
CA ILE A 311 13.91 7.78 -21.58
C ILE A 311 14.89 8.96 -21.65
N SER A 312 14.41 10.20 -21.74
CA SER A 312 15.28 11.39 -21.74
C SER A 312 15.88 11.73 -20.37
N ARG A 313 15.34 11.13 -19.30
CA ARG A 313 15.87 11.24 -17.92
C ARG A 313 16.79 10.07 -17.55
N ARG A 314 16.88 9.04 -18.39
CA ARG A 314 17.66 7.82 -18.15
C ARG A 314 19.07 7.98 -18.70
N ASN A 315 19.88 8.75 -17.96
CA ASN A 315 21.19 9.21 -18.39
C ASN A 315 22.36 8.57 -17.63
N ILE A 316 22.06 7.66 -16.70
CA ILE A 316 23.07 6.97 -15.88
C ILE A 316 23.78 5.90 -16.70
N ILE A 317 23.01 5.06 -17.41
CA ILE A 317 23.51 3.92 -18.18
C ILE A 317 22.71 3.75 -19.46
N THR A 318 23.33 3.25 -20.53
CA THR A 318 22.65 2.97 -21.79
C THR A 318 21.68 1.78 -21.65
N GLU A 319 20.53 1.79 -22.34
CA GLU A 319 19.54 0.71 -22.25
C GLU A 319 20.10 -0.70 -22.58
N PRO A 320 20.96 -0.89 -23.61
CA PRO A 320 21.56 -2.20 -23.86
C PRO A 320 22.50 -2.64 -22.73
N ALA A 321 23.28 -1.71 -22.16
CA ALA A 321 24.18 -2.01 -21.06
C ALA A 321 23.40 -2.35 -19.78
N LEU A 322 22.35 -1.59 -19.45
CA LEU A 322 21.47 -1.89 -18.32
C LEU A 322 20.84 -3.29 -18.45
N SER A 323 20.30 -3.60 -19.63
CA SER A 323 19.74 -4.93 -19.90
C SER A 323 20.77 -6.04 -19.69
N ALA A 324 22.01 -5.85 -20.16
CA ALA A 324 23.09 -6.81 -19.96
C ALA A 324 23.48 -6.98 -18.48
N VAL A 325 23.56 -5.87 -17.72
CA VAL A 325 23.86 -5.89 -16.28
C VAL A 325 22.77 -6.64 -15.52
N LEU A 326 21.50 -6.30 -15.73
CA LEU A 326 20.37 -6.96 -15.07
C LEU A 326 20.27 -8.45 -15.42
N ALA A 327 20.56 -8.81 -16.68
CA ALA A 327 20.61 -10.20 -17.12
C ALA A 327 21.73 -10.99 -16.43
N ASN A 328 22.92 -10.39 -16.27
CA ASN A 328 24.04 -11.02 -15.56
C ASN A 328 23.72 -11.24 -14.08
N VAL A 329 23.21 -10.21 -13.38
CA VAL A 329 22.79 -10.34 -11.98
C VAL A 329 21.71 -11.40 -11.82
N THR A 330 20.70 -11.40 -12.70
CA THR A 330 19.64 -12.41 -12.69
C THR A 330 20.18 -13.82 -12.91
N LYS A 331 21.12 -14.00 -13.83
CA LYS A 331 21.79 -15.27 -14.08
C LYS A 331 22.55 -15.76 -12.84
N ASP A 332 23.22 -14.86 -12.13
CA ASP A 332 23.92 -15.20 -10.88
C ASP A 332 22.95 -15.61 -9.76
N CYS A 333 21.83 -14.90 -9.59
CA CYS A 333 20.78 -15.28 -8.65
C CYS A 333 20.21 -16.67 -8.94
N ARG A 334 20.13 -17.05 -10.23
CA ARG A 334 19.52 -18.30 -10.71
C ARG A 334 20.49 -19.49 -10.79
N ARG A 335 21.78 -19.30 -10.52
CA ARG A 335 22.82 -20.34 -10.67
C ARG A 335 22.54 -21.63 -9.87
N GLY A 336 21.80 -21.54 -8.78
CA GLY A 336 21.45 -22.68 -7.92
C GLY A 336 20.11 -23.37 -8.23
N PHE A 337 19.35 -22.91 -9.23
CA PHE A 337 18.02 -23.47 -9.54
C PHE A 337 18.09 -24.65 -10.52
N THR A 338 17.06 -25.51 -10.45
CA THR A 338 16.91 -26.65 -11.37
C THR A 338 16.42 -26.17 -12.74
N SER A 339 16.69 -26.95 -13.80
CA SER A 339 16.25 -26.61 -15.17
C SER A 339 14.73 -26.43 -15.29
N GLN A 340 13.95 -27.20 -14.53
CA GLN A 340 12.49 -27.07 -14.48
C GLN A 340 12.05 -25.73 -13.91
N VAL A 341 12.67 -25.28 -12.80
CA VAL A 341 12.38 -23.98 -12.21
C VAL A 341 12.81 -22.86 -13.14
N LEU A 342 14.00 -22.96 -13.75
CA LEU A 342 14.50 -21.97 -14.71
C LEU A 342 13.54 -21.76 -15.87
N SER A 343 13.04 -22.84 -16.49
CA SER A 343 12.07 -22.74 -17.59
C SER A 343 10.79 -22.00 -17.17
N VAL A 344 10.27 -22.27 -15.97
CA VAL A 344 9.08 -21.56 -15.45
C VAL A 344 9.36 -20.08 -15.21
N LEU A 345 10.56 -19.75 -14.70
CA LEU A 345 10.98 -18.37 -14.48
C LEU A 345 11.16 -17.61 -15.80
N GLU A 346 11.80 -18.22 -16.79
CA GLU A 346 12.00 -17.64 -18.13
C GLU A 346 10.66 -17.39 -18.84
N ASP A 347 9.74 -18.36 -18.79
CA ASP A 347 8.38 -18.19 -19.33
C ASP A 347 7.63 -17.04 -18.65
N ARG A 348 7.85 -16.84 -17.34
CA ARG A 348 7.26 -15.74 -16.58
C ARG A 348 7.87 -14.39 -16.94
N ASP A 349 9.18 -14.31 -17.07
CA ASP A 349 9.88 -13.07 -17.45
C ASP A 349 9.47 -12.63 -18.85
N GLU A 350 9.28 -13.57 -19.77
CA GLU A 350 8.84 -13.27 -21.13
C GLU A 350 7.39 -12.77 -21.15
N LYS A 351 6.48 -13.38 -20.38
CA LYS A 351 5.11 -12.88 -20.20
C LYS A 351 5.09 -11.47 -19.63
N GLU A 352 5.90 -11.20 -18.60
CA GLU A 352 6.00 -9.86 -18.01
C GLU A 352 6.53 -8.85 -19.03
N ARG A 353 7.55 -9.20 -19.82
CA ARG A 353 8.08 -8.32 -20.87
C ARG A 353 7.01 -7.95 -21.89
N GLN A 354 6.21 -8.91 -22.33
CA GLN A 354 5.10 -8.68 -23.26
C GLN A 354 4.00 -7.82 -22.63
N GLU A 355 3.68 -8.06 -21.36
CA GLU A 355 2.71 -7.26 -20.59
C GLU A 355 3.17 -5.80 -20.50
N LEU A 356 4.44 -5.55 -20.14
CA LEU A 356 5.00 -4.21 -20.01
C LEU A 356 4.94 -3.45 -21.34
N GLU A 357 5.28 -4.12 -22.44
CA GLU A 357 5.28 -3.48 -23.76
C GLU A 357 3.86 -3.21 -24.27
N SER A 358 2.93 -4.16 -24.09
CA SER A 358 1.53 -3.95 -24.45
C SER A 358 0.88 -2.83 -23.63
N SER A 359 1.23 -2.72 -22.34
CA SER A 359 0.68 -1.72 -21.42
C SER A 359 1.10 -0.29 -21.76
N LEU A 360 2.28 -0.10 -22.37
CA LEU A 360 2.73 1.23 -22.84
C LEU A 360 1.87 1.76 -23.99
N HIS A 361 1.34 0.86 -24.82
CA HIS A 361 0.53 1.21 -25.98
C HIS A 361 -0.98 1.23 -25.68
N SER A 362 -1.38 0.80 -24.49
CA SER A 362 -2.78 0.85 -24.08
C SER A 362 -3.24 2.29 -23.90
N THR A 363 -4.30 2.66 -24.63
CA THR A 363 -5.00 3.94 -24.53
C THR A 363 -6.02 3.96 -23.39
N ASP A 364 -6.06 2.94 -22.53
CA ASP A 364 -6.90 2.90 -21.33
C ASP A 364 -6.39 3.91 -20.30
N ASN A 365 -6.52 5.18 -20.65
CA ASN A 365 -6.69 6.28 -19.72
C ASN A 365 -8.06 6.09 -19.09
N ALA A 366 -8.18 5.13 -18.16
CA ALA A 366 -9.15 5.32 -17.11
C ALA A 366 -8.76 6.64 -16.45
N SER A 367 -9.53 7.68 -16.75
CA SER A 367 -9.51 9.03 -16.18
C SER A 367 -9.87 8.97 -14.69
N THR A 368 -9.18 8.11 -13.97
CA THR A 368 -9.30 7.86 -12.55
C THR A 368 -8.40 8.89 -11.89
N SER A 369 -8.99 9.81 -11.15
CA SER A 369 -8.23 10.82 -10.42
C SER A 369 -7.44 10.10 -9.33
N LEU A 370 -6.17 9.80 -9.59
CA LEU A 370 -5.32 9.16 -8.61
C LEU A 370 -4.98 10.16 -7.51
N PRO A 371 -5.03 9.74 -6.23
CA PRO A 371 -4.78 10.66 -5.12
C PRO A 371 -3.32 11.12 -5.12
N GLY A 372 -3.12 12.36 -4.67
CA GLY A 372 -1.79 12.84 -4.26
C GLY A 372 -1.26 12.08 -3.05
N ARG A 373 0.02 12.27 -2.73
CA ARG A 373 0.70 11.60 -1.65
C ARG A 373 0.09 11.93 -0.29
N ARG A 374 -0.16 10.88 0.51
CA ARG A 374 -0.71 11.01 1.87
C ARG A 374 0.37 10.91 2.95
N SER A 375 1.44 10.15 2.71
CA SER A 375 2.58 10.01 3.63
C SER A 375 3.57 11.18 3.59
N GLY A 376 4.18 11.50 4.73
CA GLY A 376 5.18 12.57 4.83
C GLY A 376 4.61 13.96 5.17
N ASP A 377 5.52 14.86 5.56
CA ASP A 377 5.16 16.23 5.96
C ASP A 377 4.44 17.00 4.86
N LYS A 378 3.49 17.84 5.27
CA LYS A 378 2.70 18.66 4.34
C LYS A 378 3.57 19.62 3.53
N GLU A 379 4.53 20.28 4.17
CA GLU A 379 5.45 21.21 3.50
C GLU A 379 6.37 20.49 2.53
N TRP A 380 6.89 19.32 2.94
CA TRP A 380 7.72 18.48 2.08
C TRP A 380 6.95 17.99 0.84
N ARG A 381 5.72 17.50 1.00
CA ARG A 381 4.85 17.11 -0.13
C ARG A 381 4.54 18.27 -1.06
N LYS A 382 4.26 19.46 -0.52
CA LYS A 382 4.03 20.68 -1.32
C LYS A 382 5.27 21.06 -2.13
N SER A 383 6.46 21.00 -1.51
CA SER A 383 7.72 21.34 -2.18
C SER A 383 8.01 20.43 -3.38
N ARG A 384 7.53 19.18 -3.33
CA ARG A 384 7.67 18.19 -4.40
C ARG A 384 6.49 18.16 -5.38
N LEU A 385 5.48 19.03 -5.20
CA LEU A 385 4.23 19.06 -5.98
C LEU A 385 3.44 17.73 -5.93
N GLU A 386 3.62 16.96 -4.85
CA GLU A 386 3.00 15.64 -4.67
C GLU A 386 1.63 15.71 -3.96
N CYS A 387 1.09 16.91 -3.70
CA CYS A 387 -0.16 17.07 -2.94
C CYS A 387 -1.45 16.71 -3.69
N GLY A 388 -1.39 16.43 -5.00
CA GLY A 388 -2.58 16.32 -5.85
C GLY A 388 -3.25 17.69 -6.05
N SER A 389 -4.12 17.81 -7.05
CA SER A 389 -4.91 19.03 -7.26
C SER A 389 -6.09 19.08 -6.28
N ASP A 390 -5.94 19.79 -5.16
CA ASP A 390 -7.06 20.23 -4.32
C ASP A 390 -7.84 21.33 -5.07
N GLU A 391 -8.75 20.97 -5.99
CA GLU A 391 -9.85 21.86 -6.44
C GLU A 391 -10.89 21.09 -7.29
N SER A 392 -12.12 21.00 -6.77
CA SER A 392 -13.35 20.54 -7.45
C SER A 392 -13.24 19.26 -8.31
N CYS A 393 -13.23 18.09 -7.67
CA CYS A 393 -13.43 16.79 -8.33
C CYS A 393 -14.82 16.71 -8.98
N SER A 394 -14.92 17.07 -10.25
CA SER A 394 -16.01 16.59 -11.12
C SER A 394 -15.57 15.24 -11.67
N LEU A 395 -15.84 14.17 -10.91
CA LEU A 395 -15.53 12.80 -11.30
C LEU A 395 -16.27 12.46 -12.61
N SER A 396 -15.55 12.31 -13.73
CA SER A 396 -16.15 11.87 -14.99
C SER A 396 -16.41 10.37 -14.93
N GLY A 397 -17.64 9.99 -14.58
CA GLY A 397 -18.06 8.61 -14.37
C GLY A 397 -18.27 7.81 -15.65
N SER A 398 -17.20 7.36 -16.32
CA SER A 398 -17.34 6.61 -17.59
C SER A 398 -17.15 5.09 -17.52
N SER A 399 -16.93 4.46 -16.36
CA SER A 399 -16.90 2.98 -16.30
C SER A 399 -17.12 2.39 -14.89
N CYS A 400 -18.21 2.76 -14.23
CA CYS A 400 -18.61 2.04 -13.02
C CYS A 400 -19.32 0.74 -13.42
N PRO A 401 -18.86 -0.45 -13.00
CA PRO A 401 -19.57 -1.70 -13.28
C PRO A 401 -20.88 -1.75 -12.49
N VAL A 402 -21.96 -2.24 -13.11
CA VAL A 402 -23.21 -2.52 -12.40
C VAL A 402 -22.97 -3.67 -11.43
N ARG A 403 -23.20 -3.45 -10.13
CA ARG A 403 -23.00 -4.47 -9.10
C ARG A 403 -24.34 -5.07 -8.67
N ALA A 404 -24.42 -6.40 -8.67
CA ALA A 404 -25.50 -7.10 -8.01
C ALA A 404 -25.25 -7.09 -6.49
N CYS A 405 -26.13 -6.42 -5.75
CA CYS A 405 -26.10 -6.40 -4.30
C CYS A 405 -27.17 -7.38 -3.79
N VAL A 406 -26.79 -8.32 -2.93
CA VAL A 406 -27.71 -9.30 -2.33
C VAL A 406 -27.42 -9.42 -0.85
N ASP A 407 -28.41 -9.16 -0.02
CA ASP A 407 -28.30 -9.12 1.44
C ASP A 407 -29.46 -9.85 2.11
N LYS A 408 -29.85 -10.97 1.48
CA LYS A 408 -30.85 -11.91 1.98
C LYS A 408 -30.69 -12.23 3.48
N HIS A 409 -29.44 -12.40 3.93
CA HIS A 409 -29.11 -12.66 5.33
C HIS A 409 -29.62 -11.57 6.29
N VAL A 410 -29.61 -10.29 5.90
CA VAL A 410 -30.13 -9.18 6.70
C VAL A 410 -31.65 -9.30 6.89
N THR A 411 -32.37 -9.66 5.83
CA THR A 411 -33.82 -9.89 5.90
C THR A 411 -34.14 -11.14 6.72
N GLU A 412 -33.39 -12.22 6.56
CA GLU A 412 -33.52 -13.43 7.39
C GLU A 412 -33.31 -13.12 8.88
N ILE A 413 -32.33 -12.28 9.23
CA ILE A 413 -32.08 -11.83 10.61
C ILE A 413 -33.26 -11.01 11.15
N HIS A 414 -33.73 -9.99 10.40
CA HIS A 414 -34.86 -9.18 10.86
C HIS A 414 -36.15 -10.00 11.02
N ASN A 415 -36.40 -10.94 10.12
CA ASN A 415 -37.55 -11.84 10.22
C ASN A 415 -37.44 -12.76 11.44
N ALA A 416 -36.23 -13.21 11.80
CA ALA A 416 -36.01 -14.06 12.96
C ALA A 416 -36.33 -13.40 14.32
N PHE A 417 -36.49 -12.08 14.38
CA PHE A 417 -36.97 -11.40 15.59
C PHE A 417 -38.48 -11.52 15.80
N LEU A 418 -39.26 -11.74 14.75
CA LEU A 418 -40.72 -11.91 14.83
C LEU A 418 -41.13 -13.04 15.80
N PRO A 419 -40.64 -14.28 15.69
CA PRO A 419 -41.03 -15.35 16.62
C PRO A 419 -40.59 -15.10 18.06
N ILE A 420 -39.52 -14.31 18.27
CA ILE A 420 -39.02 -13.95 19.61
C ILE A 420 -39.96 -12.92 20.25
N LEU A 421 -40.25 -11.82 19.54
CA LEU A 421 -41.11 -10.76 20.06
C LEU A 421 -42.56 -11.22 20.20
N SER A 422 -43.07 -12.01 19.25
CA SER A 422 -44.40 -12.62 19.35
C SER A 422 -44.54 -13.51 20.58
N HIS A 423 -43.48 -14.24 20.96
CA HIS A 423 -43.47 -15.02 22.18
C HIS A 423 -43.56 -14.11 23.43
N PHE A 424 -42.80 -13.02 23.48
CA PHE A 424 -42.87 -12.06 24.60
C PHE A 424 -44.26 -11.47 24.76
N VAL A 425 -44.94 -11.12 23.66
CA VAL A 425 -46.33 -10.61 23.70
C VAL A 425 -47.29 -11.70 24.18
N LYS A 426 -47.20 -12.91 23.62
CA LYS A 426 -48.08 -14.04 23.97
C LYS A 426 -47.98 -14.42 25.45
N GLU A 427 -46.77 -14.45 26.00
CA GLU A 427 -46.49 -14.73 27.41
C GLU A 427 -46.65 -13.50 28.32
N LYS A 428 -47.07 -12.35 27.76
CA LYS A 428 -47.30 -11.08 28.48
C LYS A 428 -46.09 -10.60 29.29
N TYR A 429 -44.91 -10.67 28.71
CA TYR A 429 -43.69 -10.22 29.37
C TYR A 429 -43.73 -8.70 29.60
N PRO A 430 -43.35 -8.21 30.79
CA PRO A 430 -43.15 -6.79 30.97
C PRO A 430 -41.93 -6.33 30.14
N LYS A 431 -41.98 -5.09 29.67
CA LYS A 431 -40.91 -4.47 28.86
C LYS A 431 -39.52 -4.67 29.45
N SER A 432 -39.36 -4.46 30.76
CA SER A 432 -38.07 -4.65 31.44
C SER A 432 -37.52 -6.07 31.30
N ARG A 433 -38.39 -7.08 31.37
CA ARG A 433 -38.00 -8.49 31.18
C ARG A 433 -37.66 -8.79 29.73
N ALA A 434 -38.42 -8.27 28.78
CA ALA A 434 -38.11 -8.44 27.36
C ALA A 434 -36.74 -7.83 26.99
N VAL A 435 -36.43 -6.63 27.51
CA VAL A 435 -35.10 -6.01 27.35
C VAL A 435 -34.00 -6.87 27.97
N GLU A 436 -34.18 -7.37 29.19
CA GLU A 436 -33.21 -8.24 29.87
C GLU A 436 -32.88 -9.51 29.07
N VAL A 437 -33.90 -10.13 28.46
CA VAL A 437 -33.70 -11.31 27.60
C VAL A 437 -32.91 -10.95 26.34
N LEU A 438 -33.24 -9.83 25.69
CA LEU A 438 -32.55 -9.37 24.49
C LEU A 438 -31.08 -9.00 24.80
N GLU A 439 -30.80 -8.37 25.94
CA GLU A 439 -29.43 -8.09 26.40
C GLU A 439 -28.65 -9.37 26.72
N THR A 440 -29.31 -10.39 27.27
CA THR A 440 -28.69 -11.71 27.48
C THR A 440 -28.31 -12.36 26.14
N LEU A 441 -29.22 -12.29 25.16
CA LEU A 441 -28.96 -12.76 23.79
C LEU A 441 -27.79 -12.00 23.15
N LYS A 442 -27.72 -10.68 23.35
CA LYS A 442 -26.62 -9.84 22.89
C LYS A 442 -25.28 -10.33 23.45
N GLY A 443 -25.23 -10.62 24.75
CA GLY A 443 -24.06 -11.19 25.41
C GLY A 443 -23.58 -12.47 24.72
N ILE A 444 -24.50 -13.40 24.43
CA ILE A 444 -24.20 -14.65 23.72
C ILE A 444 -23.64 -14.40 22.32
N LEU A 445 -24.26 -13.48 21.55
CA LEU A 445 -23.79 -13.13 20.20
C LEU A 445 -22.42 -12.44 20.23
N VAL A 446 -22.14 -11.62 21.25
CA VAL A 446 -20.83 -11.00 21.47
C VAL A 446 -19.77 -12.06 21.78
N ASP A 447 -20.09 -13.06 22.61
CA ASP A 447 -19.17 -14.15 22.92
C ASP A 447 -18.90 -15.03 21.69
N LEU A 448 -19.93 -15.28 20.86
CA LEU A 448 -19.76 -15.91 19.55
C LEU A 448 -18.84 -15.10 18.63
N LYS A 449 -18.95 -13.77 18.64
CA LYS A 449 -18.10 -12.90 17.80
C LYS A 449 -16.64 -12.92 18.23
N LYS A 450 -16.37 -13.09 19.53
CA LYS A 450 -15.02 -13.21 20.09
C LYS A 450 -14.40 -14.58 19.86
N SER A 451 -15.21 -15.62 19.62
CA SER A 451 -14.71 -16.97 19.39
C SER A 451 -14.06 -17.12 18.00
N PRO A 452 -13.06 -18.01 17.84
CA PRO A 452 -12.36 -18.22 16.56
C PRO A 452 -13.31 -18.51 15.41
N PHE A 453 -13.14 -17.83 14.27
CA PHE A 453 -14.16 -17.83 13.22
C PHE A 453 -14.45 -19.22 12.62
N LYS A 454 -13.43 -20.09 12.52
CA LYS A 454 -13.57 -21.46 11.98
C LYS A 454 -14.28 -22.43 12.93
N THR A 455 -14.32 -22.11 14.23
CA THR A 455 -14.85 -22.98 15.28
C THR A 455 -15.79 -22.24 16.21
N ARG A 456 -16.54 -21.25 15.69
CA ARG A 456 -17.36 -20.37 16.53
C ARG A 456 -18.28 -21.18 17.43
N ARG A 457 -18.15 -20.93 18.73
CA ARG A 457 -18.91 -21.60 19.77
C ARG A 457 -19.15 -20.67 20.94
N ALA A 458 -20.35 -20.76 21.52
CA ALA A 458 -20.65 -20.14 22.81
C ALA A 458 -21.39 -21.16 23.68
N THR A 459 -20.95 -21.27 24.93
CA THR A 459 -21.59 -22.09 25.95
C THR A 459 -22.44 -21.18 26.83
N ILE A 460 -23.70 -21.57 27.03
CA ILE A 460 -24.64 -20.78 27.81
C ILE A 460 -24.57 -21.18 29.28
N ASN A 461 -24.33 -20.19 30.15
CA ASN A 461 -24.27 -20.36 31.60
C ASN A 461 -25.61 -20.85 32.18
N SER A 462 -25.57 -21.53 33.34
CA SER A 462 -26.74 -22.14 34.00
C SER A 462 -27.88 -21.16 34.31
N VAL A 463 -27.59 -19.89 34.57
CA VAL A 463 -28.60 -18.83 34.83
C VAL A 463 -29.37 -18.47 33.56
N SER A 464 -28.71 -18.48 32.40
CA SER A 464 -29.30 -18.16 31.09
C SER A 464 -29.95 -19.37 30.43
N GLN A 465 -29.67 -20.59 30.91
CA GLN A 465 -30.23 -21.84 30.35
C GLN A 465 -31.75 -21.93 30.50
N SER A 466 -32.34 -21.49 31.61
CA SER A 466 -33.80 -21.55 31.81
C SER A 466 -34.54 -20.66 30.80
N LEU A 467 -34.02 -19.47 30.56
CA LEU A 467 -34.51 -18.52 29.55
C LEU A 467 -34.35 -19.07 28.13
N VAL A 468 -33.19 -19.66 27.82
CA VAL A 468 -32.91 -20.21 26.48
C VAL A 468 -33.75 -21.45 26.20
N HIS A 469 -33.98 -22.31 27.20
CA HIS A 469 -34.88 -23.46 27.05
C HIS A 469 -36.34 -23.04 26.83
N GLN A 470 -36.82 -21.97 27.48
CA GLN A 470 -38.18 -21.45 27.27
C GLN A 470 -38.37 -20.86 25.87
N LEU A 471 -37.32 -20.25 25.32
CA LEU A 471 -37.36 -19.53 24.04
C LEU A 471 -36.75 -20.32 22.87
N LEU A 472 -36.36 -21.58 23.11
CA LEU A 472 -35.63 -22.41 22.15
C LEU A 472 -36.32 -22.55 20.77
N PRO A 473 -37.66 -22.73 20.68
CA PRO A 473 -38.35 -22.78 19.40
C PRO A 473 -38.24 -21.45 18.64
N SER A 474 -38.35 -20.32 19.36
CA SER A 474 -38.25 -18.97 18.78
C SER A 474 -36.83 -18.57 18.41
N PHE A 475 -35.81 -19.10 19.11
CA PHE A 475 -34.40 -18.83 18.82
C PHE A 475 -33.83 -19.63 17.64
N THR A 476 -34.47 -20.75 17.29
CA THR A 476 -34.00 -21.61 16.21
C THR A 476 -33.93 -20.86 14.86
N GLU A 477 -34.90 -19.96 14.60
CA GLU A 477 -34.90 -19.16 13.37
C GLU A 477 -33.73 -18.17 13.31
N LEU A 478 -33.39 -17.54 14.44
CA LEU A 478 -32.24 -16.63 14.54
C LEU A 478 -30.93 -17.40 14.38
N LEU A 479 -30.78 -18.56 15.02
CA LEU A 479 -29.60 -19.40 14.85
C LEU A 479 -29.44 -19.86 13.40
N ASN A 480 -30.52 -20.26 12.73
CA ASN A 480 -30.50 -20.63 11.32
C ASN A 480 -30.09 -19.45 10.43
N ALA A 481 -30.63 -18.24 10.68
CA ALA A 481 -30.23 -17.02 9.96
C ALA A 481 -28.73 -16.70 10.15
N LEU A 482 -28.17 -17.02 11.31
CA LEU A 482 -26.74 -16.90 11.61
C LEU A 482 -25.89 -18.07 11.09
N SER A 483 -26.49 -19.08 10.44
CA SER A 483 -25.82 -20.35 10.07
C SER A 483 -25.20 -21.09 11.28
N MET A 484 -25.87 -20.99 12.42
CA MET A 484 -25.51 -21.61 13.71
C MET A 484 -26.52 -22.70 14.08
N SER A 485 -26.12 -23.65 14.92
CA SER A 485 -27.00 -24.65 15.53
C SER A 485 -26.79 -24.69 17.03
N GLY A 486 -27.87 -24.90 17.77
CA GLY A 486 -27.82 -25.10 19.21
C GLY A 486 -28.11 -26.55 19.55
N LYS A 487 -27.28 -27.15 20.43
CA LYS A 487 -27.48 -28.50 20.94
C LYS A 487 -27.39 -28.47 22.46
N ALA A 488 -28.23 -29.26 23.12
CA ALA A 488 -28.08 -29.54 24.53
C ALA A 488 -27.08 -30.69 24.69
N ASP A 489 -26.01 -30.46 25.45
CA ASP A 489 -25.06 -31.50 25.86
C ASP A 489 -25.70 -32.44 26.89
N ALA A 490 -25.07 -33.61 27.07
CA ALA A 490 -25.50 -34.63 28.03
C ALA A 490 -25.59 -34.12 29.49
N ASP A 491 -24.84 -33.05 29.82
CA ASP A 491 -24.85 -32.38 31.12
C ASP A 491 -25.97 -31.34 31.29
N GLY A 492 -26.86 -31.17 30.30
CA GLY A 492 -27.91 -30.15 30.30
C GLY A 492 -27.43 -28.74 29.93
N ARG A 493 -26.18 -28.59 29.49
CA ARG A 493 -25.64 -27.32 28.99
C ARG A 493 -26.04 -27.09 27.55
N PHE A 494 -26.47 -25.87 27.21
CA PHE A 494 -26.82 -25.51 25.84
C PHE A 494 -25.61 -24.88 25.14
N ASP A 495 -25.11 -25.57 24.11
CA ASP A 495 -23.94 -25.18 23.32
C ASP A 495 -24.40 -24.74 21.93
N ILE A 496 -24.00 -23.53 21.53
CA ILE A 496 -24.23 -23.00 20.19
C ILE A 496 -22.93 -23.17 19.40
N SER A 497 -23.02 -23.77 18.22
CA SER A 497 -21.89 -24.05 17.33
C SER A 497 -22.24 -23.80 15.87
N LEU A 498 -21.23 -23.63 15.01
CA LEU A 498 -21.41 -23.48 13.57
C LEU A 498 -22.23 -24.64 12.98
N ALA A 499 -23.25 -24.32 12.18
CA ALA A 499 -24.05 -25.30 11.45
C ALA A 499 -23.64 -25.43 9.97
N GLY A 500 -22.91 -24.44 9.44
CA GLY A 500 -22.56 -24.38 8.03
C GLY A 500 -21.30 -23.55 7.75
N ASN A 501 -21.30 -22.83 6.63
CA ASN A 501 -20.16 -22.00 6.22
C ASN A 501 -19.92 -20.85 7.21
N ALA A 502 -18.76 -20.85 7.87
CA ALA A 502 -18.34 -19.84 8.83
C ALA A 502 -18.43 -18.40 8.29
N VAL A 503 -18.21 -18.21 6.98
CA VAL A 503 -18.29 -16.89 6.33
C VAL A 503 -19.70 -16.30 6.40
N LYS A 504 -20.74 -17.14 6.30
CA LYS A 504 -22.13 -16.69 6.45
C LYS A 504 -22.39 -16.18 7.85
N THR A 505 -21.88 -16.89 8.87
CA THR A 505 -21.96 -16.45 10.26
C THR A 505 -21.19 -15.14 10.48
N SER A 506 -20.01 -14.99 9.88
CA SER A 506 -19.22 -13.76 9.96
C SER A 506 -19.89 -12.55 9.30
N LEU A 507 -20.64 -12.76 8.22
CA LEU A 507 -21.48 -11.72 7.60
C LEU A 507 -22.70 -11.38 8.48
N ALA A 508 -23.38 -12.41 8.99
CA ALA A 508 -24.65 -12.28 9.68
C ALA A 508 -24.52 -11.74 11.11
N LEU A 509 -23.46 -12.08 11.83
CA LEU A 509 -23.34 -11.77 13.27
C LEU A 509 -23.23 -10.27 13.57
N PRO A 510 -22.44 -9.45 12.84
CA PRO A 510 -22.44 -8.00 13.01
C PRO A 510 -23.83 -7.39 12.77
N VAL A 511 -24.55 -7.86 11.75
CA VAL A 511 -25.91 -7.38 11.42
C VAL A 511 -26.89 -7.74 12.53
N ALA A 512 -26.82 -8.96 13.07
CA ALA A 512 -27.68 -9.38 14.17
C ALA A 512 -27.44 -8.58 15.45
N LEU A 513 -26.19 -8.20 15.75
CA LEU A 513 -25.87 -7.34 16.88
C LEU A 513 -26.44 -5.93 16.71
N ASP A 514 -26.28 -5.33 15.53
CA ASP A 514 -26.83 -4.00 15.22
C ASP A 514 -28.37 -4.00 15.22
N ALA A 515 -28.99 -5.02 14.63
CA ALA A 515 -30.44 -5.21 14.65
C ALA A 515 -30.97 -5.38 16.08
N LEU A 516 -30.25 -6.12 16.93
CA LEU A 516 -30.62 -6.32 18.33
C LEU A 516 -30.53 -5.02 19.14
N ASP A 517 -29.48 -4.23 18.93
CA ASP A 517 -29.34 -2.90 19.54
C ASP A 517 -30.50 -1.97 19.13
N ASP A 518 -30.86 -1.99 17.85
CA ASP A 518 -31.99 -1.22 17.34
C ASP A 518 -33.33 -1.70 17.93
N THR A 519 -33.56 -3.01 18.01
CA THR A 519 -34.77 -3.57 18.63
C THR A 519 -34.86 -3.21 20.12
N ILE A 520 -33.76 -3.30 20.88
CA ILE A 520 -33.71 -2.91 22.30
C ILE A 520 -34.03 -1.43 22.46
N ASN A 521 -33.44 -0.56 21.63
CA ASN A 521 -33.70 0.88 21.64
C ASN A 521 -35.17 1.20 21.34
N ASN A 522 -35.75 0.59 20.29
CA ASN A 522 -37.15 0.78 19.93
C ASN A 522 -38.10 0.25 21.01
N LEU A 523 -37.78 -0.88 21.65
CA LEU A 523 -38.54 -1.42 22.77
C LEU A 523 -38.50 -0.47 23.98
N ASN A 524 -37.34 0.16 24.24
CA ASN A 524 -37.16 1.17 25.28
C ASN A 524 -37.97 2.45 25.03
N ILE A 525 -38.27 2.80 23.78
CA ILE A 525 -39.11 3.95 23.43
C ILE A 525 -40.60 3.59 23.45
N CYS A 526 -40.96 2.33 23.23
CA CYS A 526 -42.35 1.88 23.19
C CYS A 526 -43.04 2.04 24.56
N ASP A 527 -44.18 2.75 24.59
CA ASP A 527 -44.96 3.00 25.81
C ASP A 527 -45.73 1.75 26.27
N ASN A 528 -46.37 1.04 25.33
CA ASN A 528 -47.12 -0.19 25.59
C ASN A 528 -46.66 -1.30 24.63
N PHE A 529 -46.08 -2.36 25.18
CA PHE A 529 -45.68 -3.53 24.40
C PHE A 529 -46.83 -4.54 24.31
N VAL A 530 -47.56 -4.50 23.19
CA VAL A 530 -48.75 -5.32 22.89
C VAL A 530 -48.63 -5.89 21.46
N GLU A 531 -49.61 -6.70 21.03
CA GLU A 531 -49.59 -7.35 19.71
C GLU A 531 -49.53 -6.34 18.55
N ASP A 532 -50.24 -5.21 18.66
CA ASP A 532 -50.19 -4.12 17.68
C ASP A 532 -48.80 -3.46 17.59
N SER A 533 -47.94 -3.64 18.60
CA SER A 533 -46.56 -3.14 18.60
C SER A 533 -45.62 -3.99 17.74
N LEU A 534 -46.05 -5.16 17.25
CA LEU A 534 -45.29 -6.05 16.36
C LEU A 534 -45.28 -5.53 14.90
N CYS A 535 -44.98 -4.26 14.74
CA CYS A 535 -44.87 -3.58 13.45
C CYS A 535 -43.66 -2.61 13.46
N LEU A 536 -43.50 -1.84 12.39
CA LEU A 536 -42.48 -0.78 12.33
C LEU A 536 -42.72 0.21 13.49
N PRO A 537 -41.71 0.58 14.31
CA PRO A 537 -40.26 0.40 14.12
C PRO A 537 -39.64 -0.85 14.77
N LEU A 538 -40.39 -1.59 15.58
CA LEU A 538 -39.90 -2.78 16.31
C LEU A 538 -39.54 -3.95 15.39
N LEU A 539 -40.36 -4.19 14.36
CA LEU A 539 -40.15 -5.25 13.37
C LEU A 539 -39.99 -4.67 11.97
N LYS A 540 -38.90 -5.05 11.29
CA LYS A 540 -38.55 -4.61 9.93
C LYS A 540 -38.71 -5.77 8.93
N LEU A 541 -39.94 -6.25 8.80
CA LEU A 541 -40.29 -7.37 7.91
C LEU A 541 -40.35 -6.95 6.44
N ASN A 542 -40.27 -7.91 5.52
CA ASN A 542 -40.49 -7.73 4.08
C ASN A 542 -39.57 -6.70 3.40
N ARG A 543 -38.32 -6.59 3.86
CA ARG A 543 -37.31 -5.72 3.26
C ARG A 543 -36.86 -6.24 1.89
N ILE A 544 -36.73 -5.33 0.92
CA ILE A 544 -36.04 -5.60 -0.36
C ILE A 544 -34.61 -6.02 -0.05
N HIS A 545 -34.17 -7.17 -0.57
CA HIS A 545 -32.90 -7.79 -0.19
C HIS A 545 -31.96 -8.08 -1.37
N SER A 546 -32.29 -7.55 -2.54
CA SER A 546 -31.47 -7.70 -3.73
C SER A 546 -31.77 -6.59 -4.73
N GLY A 547 -30.75 -6.12 -5.43
CA GLY A 547 -30.88 -5.14 -6.49
C GLY A 547 -29.57 -4.96 -7.26
N SER A 548 -29.63 -4.22 -8.35
CA SER A 548 -28.44 -3.82 -9.10
C SER A 548 -28.17 -2.34 -8.85
N VAL A 549 -26.94 -2.00 -8.47
CA VAL A 549 -26.53 -0.62 -8.22
C VAL A 549 -25.41 -0.21 -9.16
N LEU A 550 -25.53 1.00 -9.69
CA LEU A 550 -24.52 1.71 -10.44
C LEU A 550 -24.26 3.03 -9.72
N ALA A 551 -23.11 3.16 -9.06
CA ALA A 551 -22.71 4.39 -8.38
C ALA A 551 -21.61 5.07 -9.19
N SER A 552 -21.83 6.32 -9.60
CA SER A 552 -20.79 7.14 -10.25
C SER A 552 -19.75 7.56 -9.22
N GLY A 553 -18.54 7.01 -9.28
CA GLY A 553 -17.41 7.45 -8.45
C GLY A 553 -16.89 6.45 -7.41
N GLU A 554 -17.09 5.14 -7.58
CA GLU A 554 -16.47 4.11 -6.72
C GLU A 554 -14.95 3.93 -6.97
N GLU A 555 -14.15 4.98 -6.81
CA GLU A 555 -12.69 4.91 -6.94
C GLU A 555 -12.01 4.61 -5.60
N ILE A 556 -12.36 3.45 -5.02
CA ILE A 556 -11.63 2.70 -3.97
C ILE A 556 -11.70 3.28 -2.53
N PRO A 557 -11.73 2.42 -1.49
CA PRO A 557 -11.83 0.97 -1.54
C PRO A 557 -13.29 0.50 -1.60
N PHE A 558 -13.49 -0.70 -2.15
CA PHE A 558 -14.74 -1.46 -2.14
C PHE A 558 -15.59 -1.14 -0.91
N GLY A 559 -16.74 -0.52 -1.11
CA GLY A 559 -17.55 -0.16 0.05
C GLY A 559 -18.74 0.73 -0.21
N ILE A 560 -18.68 1.77 -1.05
CA ILE A 560 -19.74 2.78 -1.00
C ILE A 560 -21.11 2.21 -1.42
N ALA A 561 -21.26 1.63 -2.62
CA ALA A 561 -22.55 1.06 -3.01
C ALA A 561 -22.86 -0.25 -2.25
N MET A 562 -21.84 -1.09 -2.02
CA MET A 562 -22.04 -2.38 -1.34
C MET A 562 -22.38 -2.22 0.16
N SER A 563 -21.90 -1.16 0.82
CA SER A 563 -22.24 -0.84 2.21
C SER A 563 -23.68 -0.39 2.34
N ALA A 564 -24.36 0.06 1.28
CA ALA A 564 -25.81 0.27 1.33
C ALA A 564 -26.58 -1.05 1.60
N PHE A 565 -25.98 -2.21 1.30
CA PHE A 565 -26.60 -3.54 1.45
C PHE A 565 -25.92 -4.43 2.49
N ASP A 566 -24.94 -3.95 3.26
CA ASP A 566 -24.27 -4.80 4.25
C ASP A 566 -25.04 -4.96 5.58
N GLY A 567 -26.23 -4.35 5.69
CA GLY A 567 -27.09 -4.43 6.87
C GLY A 567 -26.58 -3.74 8.13
N LEU A 568 -25.48 -2.98 8.06
CA LEU A 568 -24.90 -2.31 9.22
C LEU A 568 -25.22 -0.82 9.22
N ARG A 569 -25.63 -0.26 10.37
CA ARG A 569 -25.84 1.19 10.50
C ARG A 569 -24.53 1.97 10.44
N THR A 570 -23.45 1.43 11.02
CA THR A 570 -22.15 2.10 11.12
C THR A 570 -21.39 2.19 9.80
N SER A 571 -21.75 1.36 8.81
CA SER A 571 -21.19 1.41 7.46
C SER A 571 -21.95 2.40 6.56
N LYS A 572 -23.16 2.82 6.96
CA LYS A 572 -23.90 3.87 6.25
C LYS A 572 -23.19 5.20 6.51
N TRP A 573 -22.65 5.76 5.45
CA TRP A 573 -21.97 7.05 5.50
C TRP A 573 -22.98 8.17 5.26
N GLU A 574 -22.93 9.23 6.07
CA GLU A 574 -23.63 10.47 5.79
C GLU A 574 -22.70 11.38 4.98
N GLU A 575 -23.16 11.86 3.81
CA GLU A 575 -22.46 12.93 3.10
C GLU A 575 -22.35 14.16 4.01
N PRO A 576 -21.23 14.91 3.98
CA PRO A 576 -21.10 16.20 4.67
C PRO A 576 -22.22 17.19 4.32
N ASN A 577 -22.85 17.00 3.16
CA ASN A 577 -23.93 17.82 2.62
C ASN A 577 -25.35 17.28 2.94
N GLY A 578 -25.46 16.26 3.80
CA GLY A 578 -26.74 15.82 4.36
C GLY A 578 -27.55 14.82 3.52
N ALA A 579 -26.99 14.26 2.44
CA ALA A 579 -27.61 13.11 1.80
C ALA A 579 -27.47 11.88 2.71
N ARG A 580 -28.62 11.32 3.12
CA ARG A 580 -28.71 10.08 3.90
C ARG A 580 -28.83 8.90 2.93
N GLY A 581 -27.82 8.02 2.94
CA GLY A 581 -27.87 6.72 2.25
C GLY A 581 -28.58 5.65 3.07
#